data_AF-A0ABD4HN42-F1
#
_entry.id   AF-A0ABD4HN42-F1
#
_cell.length_a   1.000
_cell.length_b   1.000
_cell.length_c   1.000
_cell.angle_alpha   90.00
_cell.angle_beta   90.00
_cell.angle_gamma   90.00
#
_symmetry.space_group_name_H-M   'P 1'
#
loop_
_entity.id
_entity.type
_entity.pdbx_description
1 polymer ?
#
loop_
_entity_poly.entity_id
_entity_poly.type
_entity_poly.pdbx_seq_one_letter_code
_entity_poly.pdbx_strand_id
1 'polypeptide(L)'
;MQTFPLNYFSHLNSPRRLFAGRRQLSWPKLSLIFLFLVALMVMPITMYYTNQVKAIPMEQFLTVHQLIDQDGVNKFLELPMENGQINHSPITIYQNNEILIGSGLTKEQKNEKNAFIDFAKNHWTIQQKEQGRIRTYQMNYQASFNPESVRTPQEFQAFLEQEFYASNRPMIILSY
;
A
#
# COMPACT_ATOMS: atom_id res chain seq x y z
N MET A 1 47.30 4.10 12.82
CA MET A 1 46.56 3.78 11.58
C MET A 1 45.13 4.26 11.77
N GLN A 2 44.66 5.25 10.99
CA GLN A 2 43.22 5.55 10.98
C GLN A 2 42.54 4.51 10.10
N THR A 3 41.78 3.63 10.75
CA THR A 3 40.97 2.60 10.12
C THR A 3 39.72 3.21 9.50
N PHE A 4 39.18 2.52 8.49
CA PHE A 4 37.87 2.82 7.95
C PHE A 4 36.83 2.81 9.10
N PRO A 5 35.87 3.76 9.16
CA PRO A 5 35.50 4.73 8.13
C PRO A 5 36.05 6.16 8.31
N LEU A 6 36.71 6.48 9.42
CA LEU A 6 37.10 7.87 9.75
C LEU A 6 38.06 8.51 8.74
N ASN A 7 38.97 7.71 8.16
CA ASN A 7 39.88 8.18 7.12
C ASN A 7 39.15 8.53 5.81
N TYR A 8 38.02 7.87 5.49
CA TYR A 8 37.25 8.17 4.29
C TYR A 8 36.67 9.59 4.35
N PHE A 9 36.08 9.97 5.48
CA PHE A 9 35.47 11.30 5.66
C PHE A 9 36.51 12.43 5.72
N SER A 10 37.70 12.19 6.30
CA SER A 10 38.77 13.20 6.33
C SER A 10 39.31 13.54 4.94
N HIS A 11 39.24 12.60 3.99
CA HIS A 11 39.62 12.79 2.60
C HIS A 11 38.57 13.56 1.78
N LEU A 12 37.31 13.67 2.23
CA LEU A 12 36.24 14.43 1.56
C LEU A 12 36.50 15.95 1.50
N ASN A 13 37.31 16.49 2.42
CA ASN A 13 37.56 17.93 2.55
C ASN A 13 38.44 18.54 1.44
N SER A 14 38.96 17.74 0.49
CA SER A 14 39.79 18.24 -0.60
C SER A 14 39.54 17.45 -1.90
N PRO A 15 39.07 18.11 -2.98
CA PRO A 15 38.84 17.46 -4.28
C PRO A 15 40.07 16.72 -4.82
N ARG A 16 41.28 17.25 -4.64
CA ARG A 16 42.52 16.59 -5.07
C ARG A 16 42.81 15.28 -4.33
N ARG A 17 42.36 15.17 -3.07
CA ARG A 17 42.55 13.97 -2.24
C ARG A 17 41.48 12.92 -2.53
N LEU A 18 40.26 13.35 -2.83
CA LEU A 18 39.17 12.49 -3.28
C LEU A 18 39.50 11.71 -4.55
N PHE A 19 40.17 12.36 -5.49
CA PHE A 19 40.57 11.74 -6.76
C PHE A 19 42.01 11.19 -6.75
N ALA A 20 42.70 11.25 -5.60
CA ALA A 20 44.01 10.62 -5.46
C ALA A 20 43.86 9.10 -5.60
N GLY A 21 44.66 8.47 -6.45
CA GLY A 21 44.54 7.04 -6.72
C GLY A 21 43.40 6.64 -7.68
N ARG A 22 42.73 7.59 -8.37
CA ARG A 22 41.65 7.28 -9.33
C ARG A 22 42.05 6.28 -10.43
N ARG A 23 43.34 6.18 -10.76
CA ARG A 23 43.88 5.22 -11.74
C ARG A 23 43.88 3.77 -11.23
N GLN A 24 43.64 3.53 -9.94
CA GLN A 24 43.58 2.20 -9.32
C GLN A 24 42.16 1.60 -9.30
N LEU A 25 41.16 2.40 -9.69
CA LEU A 25 39.77 2.02 -9.86
C LEU A 25 39.58 1.34 -11.22
N SER A 26 39.77 0.02 -11.24
CA SER A 26 39.39 -0.79 -12.40
C SER A 26 37.87 -0.83 -12.54
N TRP A 27 37.38 -1.05 -13.77
CA TRP A 27 35.95 -1.15 -14.08
C TRP A 27 35.16 -2.05 -13.10
N PRO A 28 35.63 -3.25 -12.69
CA PRO A 28 34.91 -4.06 -11.71
C PRO A 28 34.77 -3.39 -10.33
N LYS A 29 35.80 -2.66 -9.87
CA LYS A 29 35.75 -1.93 -8.60
C LYS A 29 34.78 -0.77 -8.68
N LEU A 30 34.72 -0.09 -9.82
CA LEU A 30 33.74 0.97 -10.07
C LEU A 30 32.31 0.42 -10.07
N SER A 31 32.05 -0.71 -10.73
CA SER A 31 30.74 -1.36 -10.70
C SER A 31 30.32 -1.75 -9.29
N LEU A 32 31.25 -2.28 -8.48
CA LEU A 32 30.98 -2.63 -7.08
C LEU A 32 30.67 -1.38 -6.23
N ILE A 33 31.45 -0.31 -6.38
CA ILE A 33 31.21 0.96 -5.68
C ILE A 33 29.88 1.56 -6.10
N PHE A 34 29.56 1.52 -7.39
CA PHE A 34 28.28 1.99 -7.92
C PHE A 34 27.11 1.21 -7.31
N LEU A 35 27.16 -0.12 -7.33
CA LEU A 35 26.14 -0.96 -6.69
C LEU A 35 26.00 -0.65 -5.19
N PHE A 36 27.12 -0.48 -4.50
CA PHE A 36 27.15 -0.14 -3.08
C PHE A 36 26.50 1.23 -2.79
N LEU A 37 26.81 2.25 -3.60
CA LEU A 37 26.21 3.58 -3.47
C LEU A 37 24.72 3.57 -3.77
N VAL A 38 24.29 2.85 -4.81
CA VAL A 38 22.86 2.64 -5.12
C VAL A 38 22.16 1.95 -3.95
N ALA A 39 22.76 0.90 -3.38
CA ALA A 39 22.22 0.22 -2.21
C ALA A 39 22.09 1.17 -1.00
N LEU A 40 23.09 2.02 -0.75
CA LEU A 40 23.02 3.02 0.32
C LEU A 40 21.93 4.08 0.10
N MET A 41 21.62 4.44 -1.15
CA MET A 41 20.52 5.36 -1.45
C MET A 41 19.15 4.72 -1.28
N VAL A 42 19.00 3.45 -1.64
CA VAL A 42 17.73 2.71 -1.57
C VAL A 42 17.42 2.22 -0.14
N MET A 43 18.43 1.95 0.67
CA MET A 43 18.28 1.46 2.04
C MET A 43 17.40 2.36 2.94
N PRO A 44 17.59 3.69 3.04
CA PRO A 44 16.74 4.53 3.89
C PRO A 44 15.28 4.57 3.40
N ILE A 45 15.05 4.54 2.09
CA ILE A 45 13.71 4.53 1.49
C ILE A 45 13.00 3.23 1.85
N THR A 46 13.65 2.09 1.59
CA THR A 46 13.09 0.77 1.93
C THR A 46 12.86 0.63 3.43
N MET A 47 13.76 1.12 4.28
CA MET A 47 13.59 1.10 5.74
C MET A 47 12.42 2.00 6.20
N TYR A 48 12.25 3.18 5.60
CA TYR A 48 11.13 4.08 5.88
C TYR A 48 9.79 3.41 5.56
N TYR A 49 9.62 2.89 4.34
CA TYR A 49 8.38 2.20 3.98
C TYR A 49 8.19 0.90 4.78
N THR A 50 9.25 0.16 5.08
CA THR A 50 9.15 -1.10 5.83
C THR A 50 8.71 -0.89 7.28
N ASN A 51 9.17 0.18 7.93
CA ASN A 51 9.01 0.35 9.38
C ASN A 51 8.07 1.49 9.78
N GLN A 52 7.95 2.54 8.96
CA GLN A 52 7.21 3.76 9.30
C GLN A 52 5.87 3.87 8.57
N VAL A 53 5.78 3.38 7.33
CA VAL A 53 4.51 3.38 6.58
C VAL A 53 3.70 2.16 6.95
N LYS A 54 2.51 2.39 7.49
CA LYS A 54 1.56 1.33 7.88
C LYS A 54 0.26 1.33 7.08
N ALA A 55 0.01 2.41 6.35
CA ALA A 55 -1.22 2.65 5.62
C ALA A 55 -0.93 3.61 4.46
N ILE A 56 -1.73 3.50 3.39
CA ILE A 56 -1.73 4.47 2.29
C ILE A 56 -3.03 5.27 2.38
N PRO A 57 -2.98 6.62 2.37
CA PRO A 57 -4.19 7.44 2.42
C PRO A 57 -5.17 7.07 1.33
N MET A 58 -6.43 6.90 1.70
CA MET A 58 -7.48 6.44 0.80
C MET A 58 -7.62 7.30 -0.45
N GLU A 59 -7.39 8.61 -0.33
CA GLU A 59 -7.52 9.58 -1.41
C GLU A 59 -6.62 9.27 -2.61
N GLN A 60 -5.59 8.43 -2.41
CA GLN A 60 -4.70 7.99 -3.48
C GLN A 60 -5.36 6.95 -4.42
N PHE A 61 -6.35 6.19 -3.92
CA PHE A 61 -7.00 5.10 -4.67
C PHE A 61 -8.53 5.21 -4.74
N LEU A 62 -9.16 6.07 -3.93
CA LEU A 62 -10.59 6.40 -3.95
C LEU A 62 -10.82 7.90 -3.73
N THR A 63 -11.60 8.57 -4.58
CA THR A 63 -11.96 10.00 -4.43
C THR A 63 -13.38 10.24 -3.89
N VAL A 64 -14.00 9.20 -3.32
CA VAL A 64 -15.34 9.29 -2.70
C VAL A 64 -15.29 10.11 -1.41
N HIS A 65 -16.28 10.97 -1.19
CA HIS A 65 -16.31 11.85 -0.01
C HIS A 65 -16.69 11.13 1.26
N GLN A 66 -17.55 10.12 1.13
CA GLN A 66 -18.03 9.32 2.25
C GLN A 66 -18.07 7.85 1.84
N LEU A 67 -17.28 7.04 2.54
CA LEU A 67 -17.27 5.59 2.37
C LEU A 67 -18.52 4.94 2.94
N ILE A 68 -18.81 5.25 4.21
CA ILE A 68 -19.81 4.55 5.01
C ILE A 68 -20.31 5.46 6.12
N ASP A 69 -21.49 5.18 6.65
CA ASP A 69 -22.02 5.75 7.90
C ASP A 69 -21.98 4.71 9.03
N GLN A 70 -22.50 5.06 10.20
CA GLN A 70 -22.50 4.16 11.35
C GLN A 70 -23.33 2.88 11.09
N ASP A 71 -24.43 3.00 10.34
CA ASP A 71 -25.28 1.86 10.01
C ASP A 71 -24.57 0.89 9.07
N GLY A 72 -23.83 1.40 8.08
CA GLY A 72 -23.00 0.58 7.22
C GLY A 72 -21.86 -0.10 8.00
N VAL A 73 -21.25 0.56 8.99
CA VAL A 73 -20.24 -0.08 9.86
C VAL A 73 -20.85 -1.24 10.64
N ASN A 74 -22.06 -1.07 11.17
CA ASN A 74 -22.76 -2.14 11.88
C ASN A 74 -23.03 -3.34 10.95
N LYS A 75 -23.44 -3.10 9.70
CA LYS A 75 -23.61 -4.17 8.70
C LYS A 75 -22.29 -4.82 8.28
N PHE A 76 -21.19 -4.05 8.25
CA PHE A 76 -19.86 -4.59 7.98
C PHE A 76 -19.40 -5.53 9.10
N LEU A 77 -19.69 -5.18 10.35
CA LEU A 77 -19.44 -6.03 11.53
C LEU A 77 -20.21 -7.35 11.52
N GLU A 78 -21.40 -7.36 10.90
CA GLU A 78 -22.23 -8.56 10.77
C GLU A 78 -21.71 -9.55 9.72
N LEU A 79 -20.70 -9.18 8.92
CA LEU A 79 -20.12 -10.05 7.90
C LEU A 79 -19.43 -11.25 8.55
N PRO A 80 -19.94 -12.47 8.37
CA PRO A 80 -19.34 -13.62 9.02
C PRO A 80 -18.03 -13.99 8.32
N MET A 81 -16.97 -14.06 9.10
CA MET A 81 -15.65 -14.49 8.66
C MET A 81 -15.48 -15.98 8.95
N GLU A 82 -15.29 -16.78 7.91
CA GLU A 82 -14.90 -18.19 8.04
C GLU A 82 -13.45 -18.34 7.58
N ASN A 83 -12.56 -18.79 8.46
CA ASN A 83 -11.13 -18.99 8.16
C ASN A 83 -10.42 -17.75 7.57
N GLY A 84 -10.79 -16.54 8.00
CA GLY A 84 -10.22 -15.29 7.49
C GLY A 84 -10.73 -14.89 6.09
N GLN A 85 -11.84 -15.48 5.65
CA GLN A 85 -12.50 -15.18 4.37
C GLN A 85 -13.99 -14.87 4.56
N ILE A 86 -14.56 -14.00 3.74
CA ILE A 86 -16.00 -13.71 3.74
C ILE A 86 -16.70 -14.76 2.88
N ASN A 87 -17.30 -15.78 3.50
CA ASN A 87 -17.91 -16.91 2.78
C ASN A 87 -19.44 -16.81 2.78
N HIS A 88 -19.99 -15.71 2.25
CA HIS A 88 -21.45 -15.47 2.26
C HIS A 88 -22.05 -15.12 0.90
N SER A 89 -23.38 -15.29 0.82
CA SER A 89 -24.19 -14.85 -0.32
C SER A 89 -24.08 -13.35 -0.56
N PRO A 90 -24.36 -12.88 -1.78
CA PRO A 90 -24.27 -11.47 -2.11
C PRO A 90 -25.11 -10.60 -1.18
N ILE A 91 -24.49 -9.63 -0.52
CA ILE A 91 -25.15 -8.68 0.37
C ILE A 91 -24.63 -7.27 0.11
N THR A 92 -25.55 -6.31 0.04
CA THR A 92 -25.21 -4.88 0.04
C THR A 92 -25.06 -4.42 1.48
N ILE A 93 -23.84 -4.01 1.84
CA ILE A 93 -23.48 -3.50 3.17
C ILE A 93 -23.88 -2.03 3.26
N TYR A 94 -23.48 -1.24 2.28
CA TYR A 94 -23.74 0.20 2.24
C TYR A 94 -23.87 0.68 0.80
N GLN A 95 -24.70 1.70 0.57
CA GLN A 95 -24.87 2.29 -0.74
C GLN A 95 -25.25 3.77 -0.60
N ASN A 96 -24.62 4.62 -1.40
CA ASN A 96 -25.05 6.00 -1.60
C ASN A 96 -25.01 6.37 -3.10
N ASN A 97 -24.97 7.67 -3.43
CA ASN A 97 -24.94 8.13 -4.82
C ASN A 97 -23.57 7.88 -5.50
N GLU A 98 -22.48 7.84 -4.74
CA GLU A 98 -21.11 7.73 -5.25
C GLU A 98 -20.59 6.28 -5.22
N ILE A 99 -20.86 5.55 -4.13
CA ILE A 99 -20.27 4.25 -3.84
C ILE A 99 -21.29 3.16 -3.50
N LEU A 100 -20.96 1.93 -3.90
CA LEU A 100 -21.61 0.70 -3.46
C LEU A 100 -20.60 -0.19 -2.72
N ILE A 101 -20.92 -0.59 -1.50
CA ILE A 101 -20.10 -1.52 -0.71
C ILE A 101 -20.92 -2.78 -0.46
N GLY A 102 -20.35 -3.95 -0.76
CA GLY A 102 -21.02 -5.22 -0.57
C GLY A 102 -20.06 -6.39 -0.53
N SER A 103 -20.61 -7.57 -0.30
CA SER A 103 -19.93 -8.85 -0.44
C SER A 103 -20.53 -9.59 -1.63
N GLY A 104 -19.69 -10.12 -2.53
CA GLY A 104 -20.12 -10.92 -3.67
C GLY A 104 -20.99 -10.19 -4.70
N LEU A 105 -20.79 -8.88 -4.90
CA LEU A 105 -21.64 -8.04 -5.77
C LEU A 105 -21.71 -8.56 -7.23
N THR A 106 -22.92 -8.50 -7.82
CA THR A 106 -23.12 -8.92 -9.22
C THR A 106 -22.52 -7.92 -10.20
N LYS A 107 -22.39 -8.30 -11.49
CA LYS A 107 -21.85 -7.42 -12.53
C LYS A 107 -22.74 -6.19 -12.75
N GLU A 108 -24.04 -6.36 -12.62
CA GLU A 108 -25.04 -5.31 -12.77
C GLU A 108 -24.87 -4.27 -11.65
N GLN A 109 -24.76 -4.74 -10.40
CA GLN A 109 -24.53 -3.89 -9.23
C GLN A 109 -23.20 -3.11 -9.33
N LYS A 110 -22.13 -3.77 -9.76
CA LYS A 110 -20.81 -3.13 -9.99
C LYS A 110 -20.83 -2.04 -11.07
N ASN A 111 -21.78 -2.11 -11.99
CA ASN A 111 -21.93 -1.14 -13.07
C ASN A 111 -22.87 0.01 -12.74
N GLU A 112 -23.71 -0.14 -11.71
CA GLU A 112 -24.69 0.87 -11.28
C GLU A 112 -24.03 2.14 -10.74
N LYS A 113 -22.87 2.03 -10.09
CA LYS A 113 -22.18 3.14 -9.42
C LYS A 113 -20.82 3.46 -10.03
N ASN A 114 -20.34 4.67 -9.72
CA ASN A 114 -19.02 5.13 -10.14
C ASN A 114 -17.91 4.44 -9.33
N ALA A 115 -18.13 4.20 -8.04
CA ALA A 115 -17.22 3.44 -7.20
C ALA A 115 -17.89 2.22 -6.57
N PHE A 116 -17.11 1.17 -6.33
CA PHE A 116 -17.55 0.07 -5.48
C PHE A 116 -16.40 -0.54 -4.66
N ILE A 117 -16.78 -1.16 -3.55
CA ILE A 117 -15.94 -2.07 -2.77
C ILE A 117 -16.68 -3.40 -2.68
N ASP A 118 -16.07 -4.46 -3.21
CA ASP A 118 -16.63 -5.80 -3.22
C ASP A 118 -15.76 -6.76 -2.41
N PHE A 119 -16.26 -7.22 -1.29
CA PHE A 119 -15.64 -8.25 -0.46
C PHE A 119 -16.05 -9.63 -0.96
N ALA A 120 -15.34 -10.15 -1.95
CA ALA A 120 -15.57 -11.50 -2.46
C ALA A 120 -14.94 -12.56 -1.54
N LYS A 121 -15.13 -13.85 -1.86
CA LYS A 121 -14.71 -14.96 -0.98
C LYS A 121 -13.21 -14.97 -0.64
N ASN A 122 -12.35 -14.81 -1.65
CA ASN A 122 -10.91 -14.97 -1.47
C ASN A 122 -10.11 -13.67 -1.58
N HIS A 123 -10.77 -12.59 -2.00
CA HIS A 123 -10.16 -11.30 -2.26
C HIS A 123 -11.23 -10.23 -2.10
N TRP A 124 -10.80 -8.98 -1.96
CA TRP A 124 -11.67 -7.84 -2.03
C TRP A 124 -11.18 -6.88 -3.12
N THR A 125 -12.12 -6.18 -3.74
CA THR A 125 -11.85 -5.32 -4.89
C THR A 125 -12.36 -3.93 -4.63
N ILE A 126 -11.53 -2.94 -4.89
CA ILE A 126 -11.93 -1.54 -5.01
C ILE A 126 -11.93 -1.19 -6.49
N GLN A 127 -12.99 -0.53 -6.96
CA GLN A 127 -13.00 0.09 -8.28
C GLN A 127 -13.57 1.50 -8.21
N GLN A 128 -13.00 2.40 -9.00
CA GLN A 128 -13.57 3.72 -9.25
C GLN A 128 -13.46 4.13 -10.72
N LYS A 129 -14.55 4.71 -11.22
CA LYS A 129 -14.68 5.38 -12.51
C LYS A 129 -14.60 6.89 -12.28
N GLU A 130 -13.59 7.55 -12.81
CA GLU A 130 -13.40 9.00 -12.68
C GLU A 130 -12.82 9.56 -13.99
N GLN A 131 -13.45 10.62 -14.52
CA GLN A 131 -12.99 11.32 -15.73
C GLN A 131 -12.66 10.40 -16.93
N GLY A 132 -13.47 9.36 -17.14
CA GLY A 132 -13.27 8.39 -18.23
C GLY A 132 -12.15 7.37 -18.01
N ARG A 133 -11.51 7.37 -16.84
CA ARG A 133 -10.53 6.34 -16.41
C ARG A 133 -11.17 5.42 -15.37
N ILE A 134 -10.83 4.15 -15.45
CA ILE A 134 -11.23 3.14 -14.47
C ILE A 134 -9.97 2.71 -13.72
N ARG A 135 -9.98 2.86 -12.39
CA ARG A 135 -8.95 2.33 -11.51
C ARG A 135 -9.55 1.15 -10.76
N THR A 136 -8.88 0.00 -10.81
CA THR A 136 -9.31 -1.21 -10.12
C THR A 136 -8.13 -1.78 -9.36
N TYR A 137 -8.35 -2.07 -8.08
CA TYR A 137 -7.37 -2.68 -7.20
C TYR A 137 -7.98 -3.93 -6.59
N GLN A 138 -7.27 -5.05 -6.70
CA GLN A 138 -7.65 -6.31 -6.08
C GLN A 138 -6.65 -6.64 -4.98
N MET A 139 -7.18 -6.94 -3.79
CA MET A 139 -6.40 -7.19 -2.60
C MET A 139 -6.74 -8.58 -2.03
N ASN A 140 -5.72 -9.27 -1.55
CA ASN A 140 -5.93 -10.53 -0.82
C ASN A 140 -6.22 -10.22 0.65
N TYR A 141 -7.06 -11.03 1.28
CA TYR A 141 -7.25 -10.95 2.73
C TYR A 141 -5.96 -11.29 3.46
N GLN A 142 -5.54 -10.43 4.38
CA GLN A 142 -4.44 -10.71 5.28
C GLN A 142 -4.92 -11.56 6.45
N ALA A 143 -4.02 -12.27 7.12
CA ALA A 143 -4.35 -13.01 8.34
C ALA A 143 -4.86 -12.09 9.47
N SER A 144 -4.55 -10.80 9.41
CA SER A 144 -5.03 -9.76 10.34
C SER A 144 -6.39 -9.18 9.97
N PHE A 145 -6.98 -9.56 8.83
CA PHE A 145 -8.24 -9.00 8.37
C PHE A 145 -9.37 -9.41 9.34
N ASN A 146 -9.82 -8.45 10.14
CA ASN A 146 -10.86 -8.66 11.15
C ASN A 146 -11.87 -7.50 11.16
N PRO A 147 -13.08 -7.69 10.61
CA PRO A 147 -14.16 -6.71 10.66
C PRO A 147 -14.51 -6.24 12.07
N GLU A 148 -14.39 -7.10 13.09
CA GLU A 148 -14.74 -6.77 14.49
C GLU A 148 -13.90 -5.62 15.09
N SER A 149 -12.75 -5.32 14.47
CA SER A 149 -11.88 -4.22 14.86
C SER A 149 -12.39 -2.84 14.43
N VAL A 150 -13.44 -2.78 13.60
CA VAL A 150 -13.97 -1.55 13.01
C VAL A 150 -15.28 -1.16 13.68
N ARG A 151 -15.26 -0.14 14.54
CA ARG A 151 -16.44 0.35 15.29
C ARG A 151 -16.98 1.67 14.74
N THR A 152 -16.18 2.43 14.01
CA THR A 152 -16.53 3.75 13.48
C THR A 152 -16.21 3.89 11.98
N PRO A 153 -16.84 4.84 11.26
CA PRO A 153 -16.53 5.10 9.85
C PRO A 153 -15.06 5.47 9.61
N GLN A 154 -14.44 6.18 10.56
CA GLN A 154 -13.03 6.55 10.49
C GLN A 154 -12.12 5.33 10.64
N GLU A 155 -12.46 4.41 11.54
CA GLU A 155 -11.74 3.14 11.67
C GLU A 155 -11.93 2.27 10.44
N PHE A 156 -13.10 2.31 9.78
CA PHE A 156 -13.32 1.59 8.53
C PHE A 156 -12.40 2.11 7.42
N GLN A 157 -12.27 3.43 7.29
CA GLN A 157 -11.31 4.02 6.36
C GLN A 157 -9.89 3.56 6.70
N ALA A 158 -9.44 3.73 7.94
CA ALA A 158 -8.10 3.34 8.36
C ALA A 158 -7.82 1.84 8.14
N PHE A 159 -8.83 1.00 8.35
CA PHE A 159 -8.76 -0.43 8.09
C PHE A 159 -8.49 -0.73 6.60
N LEU A 160 -9.23 -0.09 5.68
CA LEU A 160 -9.01 -0.25 4.25
C LEU A 160 -7.63 0.25 3.80
N GLU A 161 -7.17 1.38 4.35
CA GLU A 161 -5.84 1.95 4.04
C GLU A 161 -4.70 1.01 4.48
N GLN A 162 -4.85 0.35 5.64
CA GLN A 162 -3.90 -0.64 6.15
C GLN A 162 -3.92 -1.93 5.32
N GLU A 163 -5.09 -2.48 5.04
CA GLU A 163 -5.24 -3.70 4.26
C GLU A 163 -4.78 -3.50 2.81
N PHE A 164 -5.05 -2.34 2.22
CA PHE A 164 -4.52 -1.96 0.91
C PHE A 164 -3.00 -1.93 0.91
N TYR A 165 -2.40 -1.25 1.90
CA TYR A 165 -0.95 -1.19 2.03
C TYR A 165 -0.34 -2.58 2.23
N ALA A 166 -0.91 -3.39 3.13
CA ALA A 166 -0.42 -4.73 3.41
C ALA A 166 -0.46 -5.64 2.18
N SER A 167 -1.55 -5.60 1.40
CA SER A 167 -1.68 -6.40 0.18
C SER A 167 -0.77 -5.93 -0.96
N ASN A 168 -0.43 -4.65 -1.02
CA ASN A 168 0.34 -4.07 -2.13
C ASN A 168 1.77 -3.67 -1.73
N ARG A 169 2.21 -3.99 -0.51
CA ARG A 169 3.49 -3.56 0.06
C ARG A 169 4.70 -3.79 -0.85
N PRO A 170 4.89 -4.98 -1.47
CA PRO A 170 6.03 -5.19 -2.36
C PRO A 170 6.02 -4.27 -3.58
N MET A 171 4.84 -4.03 -4.17
CA MET A 171 4.69 -3.17 -5.33
C MET A 171 4.93 -1.70 -4.97
N ILE A 172 4.37 -1.25 -3.84
CA ILE A 172 4.52 0.14 -3.36
C ILE A 172 5.98 0.45 -3.07
N ILE A 173 6.71 -0.46 -2.41
CA ILE A 173 8.14 -0.29 -2.12
C ILE A 173 8.97 -0.19 -3.40
N LEU A 174 8.58 -0.87 -4.48
CA LEU A 174 9.31 -0.87 -5.75
C LEU A 174 8.93 0.29 -6.69
N SER A 175 7.81 0.98 -6.44
CA SER A 175 7.37 2.13 -7.24
C SER A 175 7.99 3.47 -6.82
N TYR A 176 8.76 3.49 -5.73
CA TYR A 176 9.51 4.64 -5.21
C TYR A 176 11.01 4.38 -5.27
#